data_AF-A0A7R9Q3A8-F1
#
_entry.id   AF-A0A7R9Q3A8-F1
#
_cell.length_a   1.000
_cell.length_b   1.000
_cell.length_c   1.000
_cell.angle_alpha   90.00
_cell.angle_beta   90.00
_cell.angle_gamma   90.00
#
_symmetry.space_group_name_H-M   'P 1'
#
loop_
_entity.id
_entity.type
_entity.pdbx_description
1 polymer ?
#
loop_
_entity_poly.entity_id
_entity_poly.type
_entity_poly.pdbx_seq_one_letter_code
_entity_poly.pdbx_strand_id
1 'polypeptide(L)' 'MNSLLILIFLVSTLIYSTIGSVGQFTIDSNTNQFIKDGQPFRYVSGALHYFKVPAVLWLDRMVKYKMAGLNVIQTYF' A
#
# COMPACT_ATOMS: atom_id res chain seq x y z
N MET A 1 5.44 34.11 24.60
CA MET A 1 5.64 34.08 23.13
C MET A 1 6.34 32.81 22.61
N ASN A 2 6.98 31.98 23.47
CA ASN A 2 7.85 30.89 22.99
C ASN A 2 7.21 29.49 23.03
N SER A 3 6.19 29.28 23.88
CA SER A 3 5.52 27.97 24.02
C SER A 3 4.74 27.56 22.77
N LEU A 4 4.07 28.50 22.10
CA LEU A 4 3.29 28.22 20.89
C LEU A 4 4.19 27.80 19.70
N LEU A 5 5.35 28.44 19.56
CA LEU A 5 6.34 28.10 18.52
C LEU A 5 6.94 26.70 18.74
N ILE A 6 7.22 26.34 19.99
CA ILE A 6 7.69 24.99 20.35
C ILE A 6 6.61 23.95 20.02
N LEU A 7 5.34 24.24 20.34
CA LEU A 7 4.24 23.33 20.03
C LEU A 7 4.08 23.12 18.51
N ILE A 8 4.13 24.20 17.72
CA ILE A 8 4.06 24.12 16.25
C ILE A 8 5.23 23.30 15.69
N PHE A 9 6.44 23.48 16.21
CA PHE A 9 7.62 22.73 15.79
C PHE A 9 7.53 21.23 16.13
N LEU A 10 7.00 20.87 17.29
CA LEU A 10 6.76 19.47 17.69
C LEU A 10 5.68 18.81 16.83
N VAL A 11 4.61 19.55 16.50
CA VAL A 11 3.55 19.04 15.64
C VAL A 11 4.05 18.87 14.19
N SER A 12 4.84 19.80 13.66
CA SER A 12 5.36 19.71 12.29
C SER A 12 6.33 18.54 12.11
N THR A 13 7.19 18.28 13.09
CA THR A 13 8.12 17.13 13.08
C THR A 13 7.38 15.80 13.19
N LEU A 14 6.32 15.71 14.00
CA LEU A 14 5.47 14.52 14.08
C LEU A 14 4.70 14.26 12.77
N ILE A 15 4.22 15.31 12.11
CA ILE A 15 3.54 15.17 10.82
C ILE A 15 4.52 14.69 9.73
N TYR A 16 5.73 15.24 9.69
CA TYR A 16 6.75 14.84 8.70
C TYR A 16 7.11 13.34 8.77
N SER A 17 7.20 12.78 9.99
CA SER A 17 7.51 11.35 10.15
C SER A 17 6.39 10.43 9.67
N THR A 18 5.12 10.86 9.76
CA THR A 18 3.97 10.08 9.28
C THR A 18 3.81 10.11 7.76
N ILE A 19 4.21 11.20 7.10
CA ILE A 19 4.11 11.36 5.64
C ILE A 19 5.18 10.53 4.92
N GLY A 20 6.37 10.40 5.53
CA GLY A 20 7.51 9.73 4.90
C GLY A 20 7.27 8.26 4.53
N SER A 21 6.28 7.59 5.11
CA SER A 21 5.98 6.20 4.78
C SER A 21 5.01 6.02 3.62
N VAL A 22 4.19 7.03 3.28
CA VAL A 22 3.12 6.88 2.29
C VAL A 22 3.70 6.64 0.88
N GLY A 23 3.28 5.56 0.24
CA GLY A 23 3.76 5.11 -1.07
C GLY A 23 5.01 4.24 -1.01
N GLN A 24 5.53 3.92 0.18
CA GLN A 24 6.73 3.09 0.33
C GLN A 24 6.37 1.60 0.39
N PHE A 25 7.15 0.78 -0.33
CA PHE A 25 7.12 -0.67 -0.23
C PHE A 25 8.55 -1.21 -0.06
N THR A 26 8.84 -1.86 1.07
CA THR A 26 10.17 -2.39 1.39
C THR A 26 10.11 -3.83 1.86
N ILE A 27 11.28 -4.47 1.97
CA ILE A 27 11.46 -5.80 2.53
C ILE A 27 12.22 -5.63 3.84
N ASP A 28 11.66 -6.13 4.93
CA ASP A 28 12.35 -6.21 6.21
C ASP A 28 12.95 -7.62 6.37
N SER A 29 14.28 -7.70 6.24
CA SER A 29 15.04 -8.93 6.37
C SER A 29 15.08 -9.49 7.80
N ASN A 30 14.82 -8.65 8.82
CA ASN A 30 14.84 -9.11 10.22
C ASN A 30 13.55 -9.87 10.56
N THR A 31 12.40 -9.38 10.07
CA THR A 31 11.09 -9.98 10.33
C THR A 31 10.59 -10.89 9.20
N ASN A 32 11.32 -10.94 8.07
CA ASN A 32 10.94 -11.63 6.84
C ASN A 32 9.55 -11.21 6.32
N GLN A 33 9.27 -9.91 6.35
CA GLN A 33 7.99 -9.34 5.93
C GLN A 33 8.18 -8.28 4.86
N PHE A 34 7.15 -8.12 4.02
CA PHE A 34 7.02 -6.89 3.26
C PHE A 34 6.47 -5.81 4.17
N ILE A 35 6.93 -4.58 3.97
CA ILE A 35 6.43 -3.41 4.67
C ILE A 35 5.81 -2.49 3.62
N LYS A 36 4.54 -2.13 3.81
CA LYS A 36 3.84 -1.16 2.98
C LYS A 36 3.39 0.00 3.86
N ASP A 37 3.75 1.22 3.51
CA ASP A 37 3.36 2.43 4.24
C ASP A 37 3.77 2.42 5.73
N GLY A 38 4.89 1.75 6.05
CA GLY A 38 5.39 1.59 7.41
C GLY A 38 4.73 0.47 8.22
N GLN A 39 3.85 -0.33 7.61
CA GLN A 39 3.14 -1.43 8.27
C GLN A 39 3.48 -2.79 7.64
N PRO A 40 3.51 -3.88 8.43
CA PRO A 40 3.54 -5.25 7.91
C PRO A 40 2.51 -5.49 6.81
N PHE A 41 2.96 -6.06 5.70
CA PHE A 41 2.14 -6.34 4.53
C PHE A 41 2.31 -7.78 4.07
N ARG A 42 1.17 -8.43 3.78
CA ARG A 42 1.12 -9.75 3.16
C ARG A 42 0.25 -9.68 1.92
N TYR A 43 0.80 -10.05 0.77
CA TYR A 43 -0.01 -10.19 -0.43
C TYR A 43 -0.76 -11.53 -0.43
N VAL A 44 -2.01 -11.48 -0.87
CA VAL A 44 -2.80 -12.63 -1.31
C VAL A 44 -3.25 -12.28 -2.72
N SER A 45 -2.68 -12.97 -3.70
CA SER A 45 -2.71 -12.58 -5.10
C SER A 45 -3.49 -13.57 -5.97
N GLY A 46 -4.06 -13.08 -7.07
CA GLY A 46 -4.63 -13.89 -8.14
C GLY A 46 -4.12 -13.42 -9.51
N ALA A 47 -3.94 -14.38 -10.43
CA ALA A 47 -3.45 -14.09 -11.77
C ALA A 47 -4.57 -13.61 -12.71
N LEU A 48 -4.51 -12.36 -13.16
CA LEU A 48 -5.37 -11.81 -14.20
C LEU A 48 -4.52 -11.49 -15.43
N HIS A 49 -4.64 -12.31 -16.47
CA HIS A 49 -4.00 -12.05 -17.76
C HIS A 49 -4.89 -11.12 -18.57
N TYR A 50 -4.57 -9.82 -18.59
CA TYR A 50 -5.43 -8.79 -19.20
C TYR A 50 -5.78 -9.10 -20.66
N PHE A 51 -4.85 -9.70 -21.42
CA PHE A 51 -5.05 -10.05 -22.83
C PHE A 51 -6.03 -11.22 -23.06
N LYS A 52 -6.36 -12.01 -22.01
CA LYS A 52 -7.34 -13.09 -22.08
C LYS A 52 -8.75 -12.65 -21.68
N VAL A 53 -8.93 -11.39 -21.26
CA VAL A 53 -10.20 -10.85 -20.77
C VAL A 53 -10.54 -9.59 -21.55
N PRO A 54 -11.72 -9.48 -22.19
CA PRO A 54 -12.15 -8.24 -22.82
C PRO A 54 -12.05 -7.06 -21.85
N ALA A 55 -11.56 -5.91 -22.32
CA ALA A 55 -11.27 -4.76 -21.45
C ALA A 55 -12.49 -4.28 -20.64
N VAL A 56 -13.68 -4.35 -21.24
CA VAL A 56 -14.96 -4.01 -20.57
C VAL A 56 -15.25 -4.88 -19.33
N LEU A 57 -14.65 -6.06 -19.22
CA LEU A 57 -14.82 -6.99 -18.10
C LEU A 57 -13.70 -6.89 -17.04
N TRP A 58 -12.65 -6.09 -17.24
CA TRP A 58 -11.55 -6.02 -16.28
C TRP A 58 -12.02 -5.58 -14.89
N LEU A 59 -12.83 -4.52 -14.83
CA LEU A 59 -13.36 -4.05 -13.54
C LEU A 59 -14.18 -5.12 -12.83
N ASP A 60 -15.04 -5.84 -13.55
CA ASP A 60 -15.81 -6.96 -13.00
C ASP A 60 -14.89 -8.04 -12.41
N ARG A 61 -13.80 -8.42 -13.11
CA ARG A 61 -12.83 -9.40 -12.59
C ARG A 61 -12.11 -8.87 -11.34
N MET A 62 -11.66 -7.62 -11.36
CA MET A 62 -10.97 -7.00 -10.22
C MET A 62 -11.86 -6.92 -8.98
N VAL A 63 -13.13 -6.57 -9.16
CA VAL A 63 -14.13 -6.55 -8.07
C VAL A 63 -14.33 -7.95 -7.50
N LYS A 64 -14.51 -8.97 -8.35
CA LYS A 64 -14.65 -10.37 -7.90
C LYS A 64 -13.42 -10.86 -7.14
N TYR A 65 -12.22 -10.49 -7.58
CA TYR A 65 -10.97 -10.83 -6.89
C TYR A 65 -10.92 -10.19 -5.49
N LYS A 66 -11.30 -8.91 -5.40
CA LYS A 66 -11.39 -8.22 -4.11
C LYS A 66 -12.41 -8.86 -3.17
N MET A 67 -13.58 -9.26 -3.69
CA MET A 67 -14.62 -9.95 -2.91
C MET A 67 -14.17 -11.35 -2.45
N ALA A 68 -13.30 -12.01 -3.22
CA ALA A 68 -12.67 -13.26 -2.83
C ALA A 68 -11.55 -13.10 -1.76
N GLY A 69 -11.27 -11.87 -1.31
CA GLY A 69 -10.27 -11.57 -0.29
C GLY A 69 -8.88 -11.27 -0.83
N LEU A 70 -8.70 -11.15 -2.15
CA LEU A 70 -7.42 -10.81 -2.75
C LEU A 70 -7.11 -9.31 -2.57
N ASN A 71 -5.83 -8.99 -2.36
CA ASN A 71 -5.35 -7.61 -2.21
C ASN A 71 -4.32 -7.20 -3.27
N VAL A 72 -3.87 -8.14 -4.10
CA VAL A 72 -2.92 -7.92 -5.19
C VAL A 72 -3.39 -8.68 -6.43
N ILE A 73 -3.11 -8.14 -7.61
CA ILE A 73 -3.30 -8.83 -8.88
C ILE A 73 -1.92 -9.08 -9.48
N GLN A 74 -1.71 -10.29 -9.98
CA GLN A 74 -0.55 -10.63 -10.78
C GLN A 74 -0.94 -10.67 -12.26
N THR A 75 -0.15 -10.08 -13.13
CA THR A 75 -0.31 -10.21 -14.59
C THR A 75 1.03 -10.55 -15.24
N TYR A 76 0.97 -11.08 -16.46
CA TYR A 76 2.11 -11.11 -17.37
C TYR A 76 2.19 -9.80 -18.15
N PHE A 77 3.38 -9.50 -18.66
CA PHE A 77 3.64 -8.51 -19.69
C PHE A 77 3.94 -9.23 -21.01
#